data_AF-A0A941QGE1-F1
#
_entry.id   AF-A0A941QGE1-F1
#
_cell.length_a   1.000
_cell.length_b   1.000
_cell.length_c   1.000
_cell.angle_alpha   90.00
_cell.angle_beta   90.00
_cell.angle_gamma   90.00
#
_symmetry.space_group_name_H-M   'P 1'
#
loop_
_entity.id
_entity.type
_entity.pdbx_description
1 polymer ?
#
loop_
_entity_poly.entity_id
_entity_poly.type
_entity_poly.pdbx_seq_one_letter_code
_entity_poly.pdbx_strand_id
1 'polypeptide(L)' 'MVSTPQSQVRVAPLVTADLARLLVRQLNRRFGPLPAAITDRLARASVEQLDLWAERILDADSLDEVFVGN' A
#
# COMPACT_ATOMS: atom_id res chain seq x y z
N MET A 1 5.63 23.13 -14.33
CA MET A 1 4.58 23.46 -13.33
C MET A 1 3.36 22.59 -13.63
N VAL A 2 3.29 21.40 -13.05
CA VAL A 2 2.04 20.61 -12.97
C VAL A 2 2.07 19.79 -11.69
N SER A 3 2.13 20.48 -10.56
CA SER A 3 1.77 19.89 -9.27
C SER A 3 0.26 20.07 -9.14
N THR A 4 -0.49 19.16 -9.75
CA THR A 4 -1.93 19.07 -9.49
C THR A 4 -2.10 18.82 -7.99
N PRO A 5 -2.91 19.62 -7.27
CA PRO A 5 -3.15 19.39 -5.86
C PRO A 5 -3.77 18.00 -5.70
N GLN A 6 -3.24 17.24 -4.75
CA GLN A 6 -3.83 15.99 -4.28
C GLN A 6 -5.22 16.31 -3.71
N SER A 7 -6.20 16.33 -4.60
CA SER A 7 -7.59 16.52 -4.29
C SER A 7 -8.00 15.27 -3.52
N GLN A 8 -8.09 15.42 -2.20
CA GLN A 8 -8.56 14.41 -1.25
C GLN A 8 -9.85 13.77 -1.77
N VAL A 9 -9.72 12.65 -2.46
CA VAL A 9 -10.83 11.73 -2.62
C VAL A 9 -10.93 11.02 -1.28
N ARG A 10 -11.80 11.55 -0.40
CA ARG A 10 -12.27 10.82 0.78
C ARG A 10 -13.09 9.63 0.31
N VAL A 11 -12.40 8.61 -0.21
CA VAL A 11 -12.91 7.26 -0.35
C VAL A 11 -13.37 6.78 1.02
N ALA A 12 -14.52 6.11 1.06
CA ALA A 12 -15.11 5.66 2.31
C ALA A 12 -14.10 4.82 3.12
N PRO A 13 -13.88 5.12 4.42
CA PRO A 13 -12.81 4.51 5.23
C PRO A 13 -12.88 2.99 5.35
N LEU A 14 -14.01 2.39 4.97
CA LEU A 14 -14.25 0.96 5.04
C LEU A 14 -13.52 0.18 3.93
N VAL A 15 -13.41 0.72 2.71
CA VAL A 15 -12.79 0.01 1.58
C VAL A 15 -11.26 -0.01 1.72
N THR A 16 -10.67 1.11 2.12
CA THR A 16 -9.22 1.26 2.32
C THR A 16 -8.68 0.32 3.39
N ALA A 17 -9.44 0.16 4.49
CA ALA A 17 -9.06 -0.74 5.58
C ALA A 17 -9.06 -2.22 5.17
N ASP A 18 -9.98 -2.61 4.28
CA ASP A 18 -10.06 -3.98 3.77
C ASP A 18 -8.91 -4.29 2.81
N LEU A 19 -8.63 -3.38 1.88
CA LEU A 19 -7.48 -3.49 0.97
C LEU A 19 -6.15 -3.55 1.73
N ALA A 20 -5.95 -2.69 2.73
CA ALA A 20 -4.74 -2.70 3.54
C ALA A 20 -4.56 -4.03 4.30
N ARG A 21 -5.63 -4.59 4.86
CA ARG A 21 -5.59 -5.91 5.54
C ARG A 21 -5.23 -7.04 4.58
N LEU A 22 -5.79 -7.00 3.37
CA LEU A 22 -5.48 -8.00 2.35
C LEU A 22 -4.02 -7.90 1.91
N LEU A 23 -3.51 -6.69 1.68
CA LEU A 23 -2.10 -6.45 1.36
C LEU A 23 -1.16 -6.94 2.46
N VAL A 24 -1.45 -6.63 3.73
CA VAL A 24 -0.66 -7.13 4.88
C VAL A 24 -0.55 -8.66 4.84
N ARG A 25 -1.65 -9.36 4.53
CA ARG A 25 -1.66 -10.83 4.44
C ARG A 25 -0.81 -11.34 3.29
N GLN A 26 -0.88 -10.71 2.12
CA GLN A 26 -0.09 -11.11 0.96
C GLN A 26 1.40 -10.86 1.18
N LEU A 27 1.74 -9.66 1.69
CA LEU A 27 3.11 -9.29 2.04
C LEU A 27 3.68 -10.24 3.09
N ASN A 28 2.89 -10.59 4.12
CA ASN A 28 3.35 -11.51 5.15
C ASN A 28 3.57 -12.94 4.61
N ARG A 29 2.73 -13.40 3.68
CA ARG A 29 2.92 -14.71 3.04
C ARG A 29 4.13 -14.77 2.11
N ARG A 30 4.40 -13.68 1.38
CA ARG A 30 5.44 -13.64 0.36
C ARG A 30 6.82 -13.31 0.95
N PHE A 31 6.87 -12.39 1.91
CA PHE A 31 8.11 -11.87 2.49
C PHE A 31 8.32 -12.25 3.97
N GLY A 32 7.34 -12.88 4.61
CA GLY A 32 7.39 -13.22 6.04
C GLY A 32 6.91 -12.07 6.94
N PRO A 33 7.17 -12.14 8.26
CA PRO A 33 6.62 -11.19 9.22
C PRO A 33 7.01 -9.74 8.91
N LEU A 34 5.99 -8.89 8.74
CA LEU A 34 6.20 -7.49 8.37
C LEU A 34 6.62 -6.64 9.58
N PRO A 35 7.58 -5.72 9.40
CA PRO A 35 7.91 -4.75 10.44
C PRO A 35 6.74 -3.80 10.70
N ALA A 36 6.63 -3.32 11.95
CA ALA A 36 5.57 -2.38 12.35
C ALA A 36 5.52 -1.10 11.48
N ALA A 37 6.68 -0.65 10.98
CA ALA A 37 6.78 0.48 10.06
C ALA A 37 6.00 0.28 8.75
N ILE A 38 5.98 -0.94 8.22
CA ILE A 38 5.24 -1.26 6.99
C ILE A 38 3.74 -1.27 7.26
N THR A 39 3.31 -1.81 8.39
CA THR A 39 1.90 -1.84 8.79
C THR A 39 1.35 -0.43 9.05
N ASP A 40 2.12 0.45 9.71
CA ASP A 40 1.73 1.86 9.89
C ASP A 40 1.68 2.61 8.54
N ARG A 41 2.62 2.34 7.64
CA ARG A 41 2.60 2.89 6.27
C ARG A 41 1.36 2.46 5.48
N LEU A 42 0.99 1.18 5.56
CA LEU A 42 -0.23 0.65 4.93
C LEU A 42 -1.51 1.27 5.52
N ALA A 43 -1.54 1.53 6.83
CA ALA A 43 -2.69 2.15 7.49
C ALA A 43 -2.89 3.64 7.13
N ARG A 44 -1.81 4.33 6.76
CA ARG A 44 -1.82 5.75 6.33
C ARG A 44 -1.89 5.92 4.81
N ALA A 45 -1.79 4.83 4.06
CA ALA A 45 -1.78 4.86 2.60
C ALA A 45 -3.17 5.14 2.05
N SER A 46 -3.19 5.90 0.95
CA SER A 46 -4.37 6.16 0.14
C SER A 46 -4.73 4.91 -0.67
N VAL A 47 -5.98 4.81 -1.12
CA VAL A 47 -6.43 3.69 -1.97
C VAL A 47 -5.54 3.54 -3.21
N GLU A 48 -5.16 4.64 -3.87
CA GLU A 48 -4.28 4.61 -5.04
C GLU A 48 -2.89 4.00 -4.73
N GLN A 49 -2.34 4.28 -3.54
CA GLN A 49 -1.06 3.70 -3.11
C GLN A 49 -1.21 2.21 -2.81
N LEU A 50 -2.32 1.83 -2.16
CA LEU A 50 -2.62 0.42 -1.88
C LEU A 50 -2.83 -0.38 -3.17
N ASP A 51 -3.54 0.17 -4.15
CA ASP A 51 -3.79 -0.47 -5.45
C ASP A 51 -2.47 -0.67 -6.21
N LEU A 52 -1.63 0.36 -6.26
CA LEU A 52 -0.29 0.28 -6.85
C LEU A 52 0.56 -0.80 -6.17
N TRP A 53 0.57 -0.85 -4.84
CA TRP A 53 1.31 -1.88 -4.12
C TRP A 53 0.71 -3.28 -4.29
N ALA A 54 -0.60 -3.41 -4.51
CA ALA A 54 -1.28 -4.67 -4.81
C ALA A 54 -0.88 -5.23 -6.17
N GLU A 55 -0.58 -4.38 -7.15
CA GLU A 55 -0.01 -4.80 -8.43
C GLU A 55 1.48 -5.11 -8.28
N ARG A 56 2.25 -4.21 -7.66
CA ARG A 56 3.71 -4.37 -7.51
C ARG A 56 4.11 -5.59 -6.72
N ILE A 57 3.31 -5.99 -5.72
CA ILE A 57 3.58 -7.20 -4.95
C ILE A 57 3.63 -8.43 -5.84
N LEU A 58 3.01 -8.46 -7.03
CA LEU A 58 3.02 -9.61 -7.93
C LEU A 58 4.39 -9.79 -8.60
N ASP A 59 5.06 -8.69 -8.94
CA ASP A 59 6.34 -8.68 -9.65
C ASP A 59 7.56 -8.46 -8.75
N ALA A 60 7.38 -7.84 -7.57
CA ALA A 60 8.48 -7.51 -6.66
C ALA A 60 9.14 -8.76 -6.04
N ASP A 61 10.47 -8.77 -6.00
CA ASP A 61 11.27 -9.80 -5.34
C ASP A 61 11.53 -9.45 -3.87
N SER A 62 11.38 -8.17 -3.49
CA SER A 62 11.58 -7.68 -2.14
C SER A 62 10.54 -6.65 -1.69
N LEU A 63 10.36 -6.51 -0.37
CA LEU A 63 9.48 -5.49 0.21
C LEU A 63 9.85 -4.08 -0.28
N ASP A 64 11.13 -3.76 -0.38
CA ASP A 64 11.58 -2.44 -0.83
C ASP A 64 11.03 -2.11 -2.22
N GLU A 65 11.11 -3.06 -3.16
CA GLU A 65 10.58 -2.91 -4.52
C GLU A 65 9.07 -2.72 -4.58
N VAL A 66 8.31 -3.25 -3.62
CA VAL A 66 6.86 -2.98 -3.52
C VAL A 66 6.62 -1.51 -3.24
N PHE A 67 7.47 -0.88 -2.42
CA PHE A 67 7.29 0.48 -1.93
C PHE A 67 8.12 1.56 -2.67
N VAL A 68 8.90 1.19 -3.69
CA VAL A 68 9.67 2.12 -4.53
C VAL A 68 8.73 3.09 -5.28
N GLY A 69 9.05 4.39 -5.25
CA GLY A 69 8.33 5.42 -6.01
C GLY A 69 7.27 6.19 -5.22
N ASN A 70 7.33 6.15 -3.89
CA ASN A 70 6.44 6.87 -2.98
C ASN A 70 7.15 7.91 -2.13
#